data_AF-A0A6B8VJA7-F1
#
_entry.id   AF-A0A6B8VJA7-F1
#
_cell.length_a   1.000
_cell.length_b   1.000
_cell.length_c   1.000
_cell.angle_alpha   90.00
_cell.angle_beta   90.00
_cell.angle_gamma   90.00
#
_symmetry.space_group_name_H-M   'P 1'
#
loop_
_entity.id
_entity.type
_entity.pdbx_description
1 polymer ?
#
loop_
_entity_poly.entity_id
_entity_poly.type
_entity_poly.pdbx_seq_one_letter_code
_entity_poly.pdbx_strand_id
1 'polypeptide(L)' 'MGVTTQLISVAKAAEISGYSEWTIRKFCRQGILPSRKRLPGASKAKNHHIRIDPKDLDNFLRKQATA' A
#
# COMPACT_ATOMS: atom_id res chain seq x y z
N MET A 1 17.63 10.89 13.01
CA MET A 1 17.69 9.53 12.43
C MET A 1 16.87 9.52 11.16
N GLY A 2 17.54 9.59 9.99
CA GLY A 2 16.85 9.63 8.69
C GLY A 2 16.26 8.27 8.38
N VAL A 3 14.94 8.12 8.53
CA VAL A 3 14.25 6.91 8.08
C VAL A 3 14.24 6.91 6.56
N THR A 4 15.07 6.06 5.95
CA THR A 4 14.93 5.70 4.55
C THR A 4 13.58 5.01 4.41
N THR A 5 12.54 5.74 4.00
CA THR A 5 11.19 5.19 3.85
C THR A 5 11.18 4.24 2.66
N GLN A 6 11.52 2.99 2.91
CA GLN A 6 11.52 1.94 1.91
C GLN A 6 10.07 1.56 1.66
N LEU A 7 9.58 1.94 0.47
CA LEU A 7 8.23 1.59 0.05
C LEU A 7 8.08 0.06 0.01
N ILE A 8 7.05 -0.46 0.65
CA ILE A 8 6.76 -1.89 0.78
C ILE A 8 5.79 -2.36 -0.30
N SER A 9 5.85 -3.65 -0.64
CA SER A 9 4.92 -4.30 -1.57
C SER A 9 3.57 -4.60 -0.89
N VAL A 10 2.56 -4.92 -1.70
CA VAL A 10 1.24 -5.36 -1.21
C VAL A 10 1.34 -6.59 -0.31
N ALA A 11 2.16 -7.59 -0.69
CA ALA A 11 2.36 -8.79 0.11
C ALA A 11 2.92 -8.45 1.50
N LYS A 12 3.92 -7.57 1.57
CA LYS A 12 4.49 -7.13 2.85
C LYS A 12 3.49 -6.32 3.67
N ALA A 13 2.71 -5.46 3.02
CA ALA A 13 1.64 -4.69 3.67
C ALA A 13 0.54 -5.60 4.23
N ALA A 14 0.17 -6.65 3.49
CA ALA A 14 -0.79 -7.66 3.94
C ALA A 14 -0.29 -8.39 5.20
N GLU A 15 0.98 -8.80 5.24
CA GLU A 15 1.59 -9.39 6.43
C GLU A 15 1.56 -8.45 7.64
N ILE A 16 1.84 -7.16 7.44
CA ILE A 16 1.90 -6.17 8.53
C ILE A 16 0.50 -5.81 9.05
N SER A 17 -0.46 -5.62 8.15
CA SER A 17 -1.83 -5.23 8.50
C SER A 17 -2.71 -6.39 8.95
N GLY A 18 -2.33 -7.65 8.66
CA GLY A 18 -3.20 -8.81 8.86
C GLY A 18 -4.36 -8.91 7.85
N TYR A 19 -4.42 -8.03 6.85
CA TYR A 19 -5.40 -8.09 5.76
C TYR A 19 -4.90 -8.95 4.60
N SER A 20 -5.81 -9.55 3.83
CA SER A 20 -5.45 -10.20 2.58
C SER A 20 -4.93 -9.19 1.55
N GLU A 21 -4.01 -9.63 0.67
CA GLU A 21 -3.46 -8.81 -0.42
C GLU A 21 -4.55 -8.19 -1.31
N TRP A 22 -5.65 -8.92 -1.53
CA TRP A 22 -6.80 -8.43 -2.28
C TRP A 22 -7.47 -7.24 -1.61
N THR A 23 -7.62 -7.26 -0.28
CA THR A 23 -8.20 -6.19 0.51
C THR A 23 -7.31 -4.95 0.48
N ILE A 24 -5.99 -5.11 0.65
CA ILE A 24 -5.02 -4.02 0.49
C ILE A 24 -5.11 -3.40 -0.92
N ARG A 25 -5.21 -4.23 -1.97
CA ARG A 25 -5.44 -3.76 -3.35
C ARG A 25 -6.75 -2.99 -3.50
N LYS A 26 -7.81 -3.44 -2.84
CA LYS A 26 -9.11 -2.76 -2.84
C LYS A 26 -9.01 -1.37 -2.20
N PHE A 27 -8.36 -1.26 -1.03
CA PHE A 27 -8.14 0.03 -0.37
C PHE A 27 -7.29 0.99 -1.22
N CYS A 28 -6.24 0.48 -1.88
CA CYS A 28 -5.44 1.26 -2.81
C CYS A 28 -6.25 1.74 -4.03
N ARG A 29 -7.13 0.88 -4.57
CA ARG A 29 -8.01 1.22 -5.70
C ARG A 29 -9.09 2.24 -5.33
N GLN A 30 -9.61 2.16 -4.11
CA GLN A 30 -10.62 3.10 -3.59
C GLN A 30 -10.01 4.44 -3.15
N GLY A 31 -8.68 4.57 -3.13
CA GLY A 31 -7.99 5.79 -2.70
C GLY A 31 -7.96 5.99 -1.18
N ILE A 32 -8.37 4.97 -0.40
CA ILE A 32 -8.41 5.03 1.06
C ILE A 32 -6.99 4.86 1.63
N LEU A 33 -6.21 3.96 1.01
CA LEU A 33 -4.80 3.78 1.33
C LEU A 33 -3.94 4.47 0.26
N PRO A 34 -3.17 5.51 0.62
CA PRO A 34 -2.23 6.15 -0.30
C PRO A 34 -1.24 5.12 -0.83
N SER A 35 -1.22 4.95 -2.14
CA SER A 35 -0.27 4.05 -2.79
C SER A 35 0.42 4.74 -3.95
N ARG A 36 1.72 4.50 -4.07
CA ARG A 36 2.52 4.98 -5.17
C ARG A 36 2.42 3.97 -6.30
N LYS A 37 1.60 4.28 -7.30
CA LYS A 37 1.63 3.62 -8.60
C LYS A 37 2.75 4.24 -9.42
N ARG A 38 3.64 3.41 -10.00
CA ARG A 38 4.49 3.88 -11.11
C ARG A 38 3.56 4.35 -12.23
N LEU A 39 3.78 5.59 -12.69
CA LEU A 39 2.98 6.35 -13.66
C LEU A 39 2.69 5.58 -14.97
N PRO A 40 1.65 5.98 -15.72
CA PRO A 40 1.12 5.29 -16.89
C PRO A 40 2.04 5.49 -18.11
N GLY A 41 3.09 4.68 -18.21
CA GLY A 41 3.90 4.54 -19.43
C GLY A 41 4.34 3.10 -19.70
N ALA A 42 4.14 2.19 -18.74
CA ALA A 42 4.47 0.79 -18.89
C ALA A 42 3.28 0.02 -19.50
N SER A 43 3.25 0.01 -20.82
CA SER A 43 2.48 -0.92 -21.65
C SER A 43 2.39 -2.31 -21.02
N LYS A 44 1.16 -2.81 -20.81
CA LYS A 44 0.82 -4.24 -20.67
C LYS A 44 1.64 -5.09 -19.68
N ALA A 45 2.30 -4.54 -18.66
CA ALA A 45 2.90 -5.37 -17.62
C ALA A 45 1.81 -5.84 -16.64
N LYS A 46 1.46 -7.13 -16.72
CA LYS A 46 0.51 -7.85 -15.85
C LYS A 46 0.99 -7.94 -14.39
N ASN A 47 1.31 -6.83 -13.74
CA ASN A 47 1.39 -6.69 -12.29
C ASN A 47 1.75 -5.24 -11.98
N HIS A 48 0.72 -4.43 -11.70
CA HIS A 48 0.93 -3.13 -11.11
C HIS A 48 1.67 -3.32 -9.79
N HIS A 49 2.96 -2.95 -9.76
CA HIS A 49 3.74 -2.81 -8.53
C HIS A 49 3.16 -1.66 -7.70
N ILE A 50 2.05 -1.94 -7.02
CA ILE A 50 1.50 -1.08 -5.96
C ILE A 50 2.54 -1.09 -4.85
N ARG A 51 3.07 0.09 -4.57
CA ARG A 51 4.02 0.31 -3.48
C ARG A 51 3.36 1.21 -2.46
N ILE A 52 3.40 0.78 -1.21
CA ILE A 52 2.74 1.44 -0.09
C ILE A 52 3.83 1.98 0.82
N ASP A 53 3.66 3.19 1.32
CA ASP A 53 4.55 3.70 2.35
C ASP A 53 4.16 3.08 3.69
N PRO A 54 5.10 2.49 4.44
CA PRO A 54 4.78 1.91 5.74
C PRO A 54 4.17 2.92 6.71
N LYS A 55 4.48 4.22 6.59
CA LYS A 55 3.84 5.27 7.41
C LYS A 55 2.37 5.48 7.04
N ASP A 56 2.05 5.47 5.74
CA ASP A 56 0.67 5.59 5.28
C ASP A 56 -0.15 4.35 5.69
N LEU A 57 0.46 3.17 5.68
CA LEU A 57 -0.17 1.94 6.16
C LEU A 57 -0.45 1.99 7.66
N ASP A 58 0.52 2.41 8.48
CA ASP A 58 0.33 2.57 9.93
C ASP A 58 -0.76 3.60 10.25
N ASN A 59 -0.73 4.74 9.57
CA ASN A 59 -1.74 5.79 9.75
C ASN A 59 -3.15 5.30 9.34
N PHE A 60 -3.24 4.52 8.26
CA PHE A 60 -4.48 3.88 7.84
C PHE A 60 -5.00 2.87 8.87
N LEU A 61 -4.14 2.01 9.40
CA LEU A 61 -4.50 1.03 10.43
C LEU A 61 -4.96 1.72 11.72
N ARG A 62 -4.25 2.75 12.17
CA ARG A 62 -4.63 3.57 13.33
C ARG A 62 -5.99 4.22 13.13
N LYS A 63 -6.25 4.78 11.94
CA LYS A 63 -7.56 5.35 11.61
C LYS A 63 -8.68 4.31 11.64
N GLN A 64 -8.44 3.08 11.20
CA GLN A 64 -9.44 2.00 11.29
C GLN A 64 -9.65 1.48 12.71
N ALA A 65 -8.61 1.43 13.55
CA ALA A 65 -8.73 1.00 14.94
C ALA A 65 -9.52 1.99 15.82
N THR A 66 -9.72 3.23 15.34
CA THR A 66 -10.44 4.29 16.05
C THR A 66 -11.85 4.53 15.47
N ALA A 67 -12.31 3.69 14.54
CA ALA A 67 -13.59 3.82 13.85
C ALA A 67 -14.64 2.82 14.37
#